data_AF-A0A967JVQ9-F1
#
_entry.id   AF-A0A967JVQ9-F1
#
_cell.length_a   1.000
_cell.length_b   1.000
_cell.length_c   1.000
_cell.angle_alpha   90.00
_cell.angle_beta   90.00
_cell.angle_gamma   90.00
#
_symmetry.space_group_name_H-M   'P 1'
#
loop_
_entity.id
_entity.type
_entity.pdbx_description
1 polymer ?
#
loop_
_entity_poly.entity_id
_entity_poly.type
_entity_poly.pdbx_seq_one_letter_code
_entity_poly.pdbx_strand_id
1 'polypeptide(L)'
;QPRIVAEVEDTDLINVLAEAGAGMFAAPSIIVDDIRVRYAVETVGRAEGIRERFYAITAHRRIKHPAVIAISQAARSELFPAADSDAG
;
A
#
# COMPACT_ATOMS: atom_id res chain seq x y z
N GLN A 1 -10.13 22.56 -11.14
CA GLN A 1 -8.66 22.43 -11.26
C GLN A 1 -8.09 22.33 -9.84
N PRO A 2 -7.29 21.30 -9.50
CA PRO A 2 -6.74 21.15 -8.16
C PRO A 2 -5.70 22.25 -7.86
N ARG A 3 -5.63 22.70 -6.59
CA ARG A 3 -4.60 23.64 -6.11
C ARG A 3 -3.54 22.88 -5.35
N ILE A 4 -2.29 22.95 -5.81
CA ILE A 4 -1.15 22.35 -5.12
C ILE A 4 -0.83 23.23 -3.89
N VAL A 5 -0.93 22.64 -2.69
CA VAL A 5 -0.66 23.34 -1.42
C VAL A 5 0.63 22.88 -0.74
N ALA A 6 1.15 21.71 -1.13
CA ALA A 6 2.41 21.17 -0.64
C ALA A 6 2.98 20.16 -1.66
N GLU A 7 4.30 20.05 -1.72
CA GLU A 7 5.04 18.98 -2.39
C GLU A 7 5.94 18.33 -1.34
N VAL A 8 5.73 17.04 -1.10
CA VAL A 8 6.32 16.32 0.03
C VAL A 8 6.76 14.94 -0.44
N GLU A 9 8.00 14.59 -0.16
CA GLU A 9 8.58 13.28 -0.47
C GLU A 9 8.41 12.28 0.68
N ASP A 10 8.35 12.78 1.92
CA ASP A 10 8.19 11.97 3.13
C ASP A 10 6.72 11.66 3.44
N THR A 11 6.39 10.37 3.50
CA THR A 11 5.03 9.92 3.80
C THR A 11 4.61 10.23 5.24
N ASP A 12 5.55 10.30 6.18
CA ASP A 12 5.24 10.64 7.57
C ASP A 12 4.75 12.09 7.67
N LEU A 13 5.34 13.00 6.89
CA LEU A 13 4.89 14.38 6.82
C LEU A 13 3.53 14.52 6.11
N ILE A 14 3.25 13.68 5.10
CA ILE A 14 1.92 13.61 4.47
C ILE A 14 0.85 13.24 5.50
N ASN A 15 1.13 12.27 6.38
CA ASN A 15 0.18 11.86 7.42
C ASN A 15 -0.13 12.99 8.41
N VAL A 16 0.87 13.78 8.82
CA VAL A 16 0.66 14.94 9.70
C VAL A 16 -0.21 16.00 9.01
N LEU A 17 0.02 16.26 7.72
CA LEU A 17 -0.81 17.19 6.94
C LEU A 17 -2.25 16.67 6.77
N ALA A 18 -2.40 15.36 6.63
CA ALA A 18 -3.70 14.69 6.55
C ALA A 18 -4.49 14.85 7.85
N GLU A 19 -3.87 14.57 9.00
CA GLU A 19 -4.48 14.77 10.32
C GLU A 19 -4.86 16.25 10.55
N ALA A 20 -4.05 17.19 10.05
CA ALA A 20 -4.33 18.62 10.14
C ALA A 20 -5.43 19.11 9.17
N GLY A 21 -5.96 18.25 8.30
CA GLY A 21 -6.99 18.60 7.32
C GLY A 21 -6.51 19.56 6.23
N ALA A 22 -5.20 19.54 5.91
CA ALA A 22 -4.59 20.51 4.99
C ALA A 22 -4.97 20.28 3.51
N GLY A 23 -5.50 19.11 3.16
CA GLY A 23 -5.90 18.79 1.79
C GLY A 23 -6.19 17.30 1.57
N MET A 24 -6.04 16.86 0.32
CA MET A 24 -6.16 15.46 -0.11
C MET A 24 -4.79 14.91 -0.50
N PHE A 25 -4.57 13.63 -0.24
CA PHE A 25 -3.35 12.91 -0.59
C PHE A 25 -3.69 11.56 -1.21
N ALA A 26 -2.75 11.01 -1.98
CA ALA A 26 -2.87 9.66 -2.53
C ALA A 26 -2.22 8.66 -1.57
N ALA A 27 -2.84 7.49 -1.42
CA ALA A 27 -2.29 6.38 -0.66
C ALA A 27 -2.59 5.04 -1.36
N PRO A 28 -1.75 4.01 -1.17
CA PRO A 28 -2.02 2.67 -1.69
C PRO A 28 -3.37 2.15 -1.19
N SER A 29 -4.16 1.55 -2.08
CA SER A 29 -5.51 1.06 -1.75
C SER A 29 -5.51 -0.03 -0.67
N ILE A 30 -4.42 -0.78 -0.55
CA ILE A 30 -4.27 -1.90 0.40
C ILE A 30 -4.22 -1.46 1.87
N ILE A 31 -3.83 -0.20 2.14
CA ILE A 31 -3.70 0.33 3.51
C ILE A 31 -4.84 1.29 3.89
N VAL A 32 -5.88 1.41 3.05
CA VAL A 32 -6.96 2.41 3.22
C VAL A 32 -7.64 2.28 4.58
N ASP A 33 -7.95 1.05 5.01
CA ASP A 33 -8.65 0.84 6.27
C ASP A 33 -7.79 1.24 7.47
N ASP A 34 -6.48 0.97 7.42
CA ASP A 34 -5.54 1.35 8.47
C ASP A 34 -5.40 2.88 8.59
N ILE A 35 -5.22 3.58 7.46
CA ILE A 35 -4.99 5.03 7.46
C ILE A 35 -6.24 5.82 7.82
N ARG A 36 -7.44 5.34 7.43
CA ARG A 36 -8.72 5.98 7.81
C ARG A 36 -8.88 6.03 9.32
N VAL A 37 -8.58 4.91 9.99
CA VAL A 37 -8.67 4.82 11.45
C VAL A 37 -7.58 5.63 12.12
N ARG A 38 -6.32 5.52 11.67
CA ARG A 38 -5.19 6.21 12.30
C ARG A 38 -5.25 7.72 12.18
N TYR A 39 -5.60 8.23 11.01
CA TYR A 39 -5.47 9.66 10.68
C TYR A 39 -6.81 10.38 10.60
N ALA A 40 -7.91 9.70 10.95
CA ALA A 40 -9.28 10.23 10.89
C ALA A 40 -9.63 10.82 9.51
N VAL A 41 -9.18 10.16 8.45
CA VAL A 41 -9.42 10.56 7.06
C VAL A 41 -10.50 9.71 6.40
N GLU A 42 -11.05 10.21 5.29
CA GLU A 42 -12.02 9.49 4.46
C GLU A 42 -11.54 9.35 3.02
N THR A 43 -12.02 8.33 2.30
CA THR A 43 -11.69 8.17 0.88
C THR A 43 -12.63 9.00 0.02
N VAL A 44 -12.06 9.88 -0.79
CA VAL A 44 -12.79 10.70 -1.76
C VAL A 44 -12.98 10.00 -3.10
N GLY A 45 -12.10 9.04 -3.44
CA GLY A 45 -12.18 8.25 -4.66
C GLY A 45 -10.97 7.33 -4.85
N ARG A 46 -10.96 6.57 -5.94
CA ARG A 46 -9.83 5.76 -6.38
C ARG A 46 -9.31 6.29 -7.71
N ALA A 47 -8.00 6.42 -7.84
CA ALA A 47 -7.38 6.78 -9.11
C ALA A 47 -7.32 5.54 -10.02
N GLU A 48 -8.36 5.36 -10.83
CA GLU A 48 -8.43 4.22 -11.77
C GLU A 48 -7.26 4.24 -12.76
N GLY A 49 -6.74 3.05 -13.09
CA GLY A 49 -5.61 2.89 -14.02
C GLY A 49 -4.22 3.07 -13.39
N ILE A 50 -4.11 3.58 -12.15
CA ILE A 50 -2.84 3.65 -11.43
C ILE A 50 -2.61 2.33 -10.68
N ARG A 51 -1.47 1.69 -10.95
CA ARG A 51 -1.06 0.45 -10.28
C ARG A 51 0.35 0.57 -9.72
N GLU A 52 0.49 0.17 -8.47
CA GLU A 52 1.78 0.04 -7.80
C GLU A 52 2.14 -1.45 -7.67
N ARG A 53 3.43 -1.78 -7.70
CA ARG A 53 3.92 -3.15 -7.56
C ARG A 53 4.91 -3.22 -6.41
N PHE A 54 4.61 -4.09 -5.45
CA PHE A 54 5.48 -4.39 -4.32
C PHE A 54 6.29 -5.65 -4.60
N TYR A 55 7.58 -5.61 -4.30
CA TYR A 55 8.51 -6.72 -4.53
C TYR A 55 9.24 -7.07 -3.25
N ALA A 56 9.34 -8.37 -2.96
CA ALA A 56 10.25 -8.89 -1.95
C ALA A 56 11.59 -9.25 -2.60
N ILE A 57 12.68 -8.63 -2.13
CA ILE A 57 14.03 -8.85 -2.67
C ILE A 57 14.82 -9.71 -1.68
N THR A 58 15.49 -10.75 -2.19
CA THR A 58 16.37 -11.62 -1.39
C THR A 58 17.79 -11.61 -1.96
N ALA A 59 18.79 -11.75 -1.09
CA ALA A 59 20.20 -11.67 -1.49
C ALA A 59 20.66 -12.80 -2.43
N HIS A 60 19.98 -13.94 -2.42
CA HIS A 60 20.35 -15.12 -3.21
C HIS A 60 19.23 -15.51 -4.17
N ARG A 61 19.59 -15.84 -5.43
CA ARG A 61 18.63 -16.29 -6.46
C ARG A 61 17.80 -17.51 -6.03
N ARG A 62 18.37 -18.39 -5.20
CA ARG A 62 17.67 -19.53 -4.61
C ARG A 62 17.55 -19.34 -3.11
N ILE A 63 16.32 -19.18 -2.62
CA ILE A 63 16.04 -19.11 -1.18
C ILE A 63 16.36 -20.48 -0.56
N LYS A 64 17.31 -20.51 0.37
CA LYS A 64 17.70 -21.73 1.10
C LYS A 64 17.45 -21.65 2.60
N HIS A 65 17.48 -20.44 3.16
CA HIS A 65 17.34 -20.27 4.59
C HIS A 65 15.91 -20.59 5.03
N PRO A 66 15.69 -21.54 5.94
CA PRO A 66 14.35 -21.98 6.33
C PRO A 66 13.42 -20.84 6.76
N ALA A 67 13.94 -19.87 7.51
CA ALA A 67 13.13 -18.70 7.93
C ALA A 67 12.64 -17.85 6.76
N VAL A 68 13.48 -17.63 5.72
CA VAL A 68 13.09 -16.83 4.56
C VAL A 68 12.06 -17.59 3.70
N ILE A 69 12.21 -18.91 3.61
CA ILE A 69 11.21 -19.78 2.96
C ILE A 69 9.86 -19.66 3.68
N ALA A 70 9.87 -19.79 5.01
CA ALA A 70 8.65 -19.73 5.82
C ALA A 70 7.92 -18.38 5.66
N ILE A 71 8.64 -17.26 5.78
CA ILE A 71 8.07 -15.91 5.58
C ILE A 71 7.51 -15.76 4.17
N SER A 72 8.24 -16.20 3.14
CA SER A 72 7.80 -16.09 1.75
C SER A 72 6.56 -16.93 1.46
N GLN A 73 6.43 -18.10 2.08
CA GLN A 73 5.27 -18.99 1.92
C GLN A 73 4.03 -18.47 2.65
N ALA A 74 4.19 -17.98 3.88
CA ALA A 74 3.12 -17.34 4.64
C ALA A 74 2.58 -16.11 3.87
N ALA A 75 3.49 -15.21 3.48
CA ALA A 75 3.14 -14.02 2.71
C ALA A 75 2.46 -14.36 1.37
N ARG A 76 2.86 -15.44 0.67
CA ARG A 76 2.18 -15.86 -0.56
C ARG A 76 0.71 -16.24 -0.31
N SER A 77 0.43 -16.90 0.81
CA SER A 77 -0.90 -17.37 1.14
C SER A 77 -1.81 -16.23 1.65
N GLU A 78 -1.22 -15.27 2.36
CA GLU A 78 -1.94 -14.16 2.98
C GLU A 78 -2.10 -12.93 2.07
N LEU A 79 -1.07 -12.58 1.29
CA LEU A 79 -1.08 -11.40 0.41
C LEU A 79 -1.60 -11.70 -0.99
N PHE A 80 -1.46 -12.95 -1.44
CA PHE A 80 -1.96 -13.42 -2.74
C PHE A 80 -2.84 -14.66 -2.53
N PRO A 81 -3.95 -14.56 -1.77
CA PRO A 81 -4.92 -15.64 -1.71
C PRO A 81 -5.27 -16.01 -3.15
N ALA A 82 -5.24 -17.32 -3.44
CA ALA A 82 -5.32 -17.86 -4.80
C ALA A 82 -6.39 -17.07 -5.56
N ALA A 83 -5.96 -16.35 -6.60
CA ALA A 83 -6.83 -15.53 -7.42
C ALA A 83 -8.11 -16.32 -7.69
N ASP A 84 -9.25 -15.70 -7.38
CA ASP A 84 -10.57 -16.25 -7.62
C ASP A 84 -10.52 -17.05 -8.91
N SER A 85 -10.69 -18.36 -8.76
CA SER A 85 -11.04 -19.26 -9.83
C SER A 85 -12.40 -18.82 -10.33
N ASP A 86 -12.42 -17.91 -11.31
CA ASP A 86 -13.55 -17.60 -12.20
C ASP A 86 -13.07 -16.58 -13.26
N ALA A 87 -13.45 -16.63 -14.53
CA ALA A 87 -14.41 -17.48 -15.21
C ALA A 87 -14.09 -17.48 -16.71
N GLY A 88 -14.27 -18.64 -17.34
CA GLY A 88 -14.71 -18.72 -18.73
C GLY A 88 -16.22 -18.78 -18.77
#